data_AF-A0AAD9RX82-F1
#
_entry.id   AF-A0AAD9RX82-F1
#
_cell.length_a   1.000
_cell.length_b   1.000
_cell.length_c   1.000
_cell.angle_alpha   90.00
_cell.angle_beta   90.00
_cell.angle_gamma   90.00
#
_symmetry.space_group_name_H-M   'P 1'
#
loop_
_entity.id
_entity.type
_entity.pdbx_description
1 polymer ?
#
loop_
_entity_poly.entity_id
_entity_poly.type
_entity_poly.pdbx_seq_one_letter_code
_entity_poly.pdbx_strand_id
1 'polypeptide(L)'
;MRRKIAPKRYNYAKKSSPNLRNCEVADGAYVLSRRAQAVLSAILEGILEESLEDAKNLAMMAGKNCVTRDEVEKALKKLCLRLNDQFVATKKSRLDSFVMQDESSD
;
A
#
# COMPACT_ATOMS: atom_id res chain seq x y z
N MET A 1 -12.91 13.37 -67.56
CA MET A 1 -12.30 14.36 -66.66
C MET A 1 -12.39 13.88 -65.21
N ARG A 2 -11.26 13.61 -64.56
CA ARG A 2 -11.14 13.05 -63.19
C ARG A 2 -11.17 14.17 -62.15
N ARG A 3 -12.10 14.14 -61.19
CA ARG A 3 -12.10 15.04 -60.02
C ARG A 3 -11.05 14.54 -59.02
N LYS A 4 -10.09 15.40 -58.63
CA LYS A 4 -9.07 15.10 -57.60
C LYS A 4 -9.70 15.31 -56.22
N ILE A 5 -9.77 14.25 -55.41
CA ILE A 5 -10.22 14.31 -54.02
C ILE A 5 -9.01 14.77 -53.18
N ALA A 6 -9.13 15.89 -52.48
CA ALA A 6 -8.11 16.34 -51.54
C ALA A 6 -8.07 15.40 -50.32
N PRO A 7 -6.90 14.96 -49.84
CA PRO A 7 -6.84 14.14 -48.63
C PRO A 7 -7.23 14.99 -47.41
N LYS A 8 -8.31 14.60 -46.73
CA LYS A 8 -8.68 15.18 -45.43
C LYS A 8 -7.58 14.86 -44.42
N ARG A 9 -7.10 15.91 -43.75
CA ARG A 9 -6.08 15.92 -42.71
C ARG A 9 -6.42 14.89 -41.64
N TYR A 10 -5.51 13.95 -41.40
CA TYR A 10 -5.58 13.02 -40.28
C TYR A 10 -5.40 13.85 -38.99
N ASN A 11 -6.45 13.97 -38.19
CA ASN A 11 -6.38 14.60 -36.88
C ASN A 11 -5.75 13.62 -35.88
N TYR A 12 -4.43 13.58 -35.82
CA TYR A 12 -3.71 12.97 -34.70
C TYR A 12 -3.75 13.96 -33.52
N ALA A 13 -4.81 13.93 -32.73
CA ALA A 13 -4.80 14.39 -31.33
C ALA A 13 -6.20 14.29 -30.72
N LYS A 14 -6.51 13.15 -30.12
CA LYS A 14 -7.24 13.13 -28.85
C LYS A 14 -6.54 12.14 -27.94
N LYS A 15 -5.67 12.67 -27.08
CA LYS A 15 -5.26 11.98 -25.85
C LYS A 15 -6.56 11.74 -25.08
N SER A 16 -7.10 10.52 -25.16
CA SER A 16 -8.14 10.10 -24.25
C SER A 16 -7.50 10.05 -22.87
N SER A 17 -7.70 11.10 -22.09
CA SER A 17 -7.58 11.00 -20.64
C SER A 17 -8.34 9.74 -20.21
N PRO A 18 -7.74 8.81 -19.43
CA PRO A 18 -8.53 7.74 -18.84
C PRO A 18 -9.60 8.42 -18.00
N ASN A 19 -10.85 8.28 -18.43
CA ASN A 19 -12.01 8.76 -17.71
C ASN A 19 -12.03 8.02 -16.37
N LEU A 20 -11.53 8.67 -15.32
CA LEU A 20 -11.74 8.31 -13.91
C LEU A 20 -13.20 8.61 -13.52
N ARG A 21 -14.15 8.12 -14.31
CA ARG A 21 -15.58 8.25 -14.04
C ARG A 21 -16.22 6.94 -14.43
N ASN A 22 -16.20 6.04 -13.46
CA ASN A 22 -17.27 5.10 -13.10
C ASN A 22 -16.65 4.00 -12.21
N CYS A 23 -16.01 4.40 -11.11
CA CYS A 23 -16.07 3.55 -9.92
C CYS A 23 -17.36 3.99 -9.25
N GLU A 24 -18.36 3.13 -9.25
CA GLU A 24 -19.48 3.25 -8.31
C GLU A 24 -18.85 3.43 -6.94
N VAL A 25 -18.95 4.64 -6.40
CA VAL A 25 -18.44 4.97 -5.09
C VAL A 25 -19.33 4.19 -4.13
N ALA A 26 -18.88 2.97 -3.79
CA ALA A 26 -19.43 2.24 -2.67
C ALA A 26 -19.51 3.22 -1.51
N ASP A 27 -20.70 3.37 -0.94
CA ASP A 27 -21.02 4.28 0.14
C ASP A 27 -20.02 4.03 1.30
N GLY A 28 -18.95 4.85 1.38
CA GLY A 28 -17.78 4.59 2.23
C GLY A 28 -16.39 4.70 1.57
N ALA A 29 -16.27 5.01 0.27
CA ALA A 29 -14.94 5.19 -0.33
C ALA A 29 -14.30 6.50 0.16
N TYR A 30 -13.22 6.39 0.94
CA TYR A 30 -12.41 7.54 1.34
C TYR A 30 -11.66 8.13 0.15
N VAL A 31 -11.80 9.43 -0.06
CA VAL A 31 -11.01 10.16 -1.07
C VAL A 31 -9.62 10.42 -0.51
N LEU A 32 -8.64 9.63 -0.96
CA LEU A 32 -7.24 9.81 -0.60
C LEU A 32 -6.54 10.72 -1.60
N SER A 33 -5.60 11.55 -1.12
CA SER A 33 -4.68 12.22 -2.02
C SER A 33 -3.79 11.21 -2.74
N ARG A 34 -3.31 11.52 -3.95
CA ARG A 34 -2.37 10.63 -4.66
C ARG A 34 -1.12 10.29 -3.85
N ARG A 35 -0.63 11.24 -3.05
CA ARG A 35 0.51 11.03 -2.16
C ARG A 35 0.16 10.04 -1.04
N ALA A 36 -0.99 10.22 -0.38
CA ALA A 36 -1.45 9.29 0.65
C ALA A 36 -1.67 7.89 0.09
N GLN A 37 -2.27 7.78 -1.10
CA GLN A 37 -2.44 6.50 -1.79
C GLN A 37 -1.10 5.83 -2.09
N ALA A 38 -0.12 6.56 -2.63
CA ALA A 38 1.21 6.01 -2.92
C ALA A 38 1.93 5.51 -1.66
N VAL A 39 1.84 6.26 -0.55
CA VAL A 39 2.41 5.84 0.73
C VAL A 39 1.74 4.57 1.25
N LEU A 40 0.40 4.51 1.22
CA LEU A 40 -0.33 3.32 1.67
C LEU A 40 -0.06 2.11 0.77
N SER A 41 0.05 2.29 -0.54
CA SER A 41 0.45 1.24 -1.47
C SER A 41 1.84 0.69 -1.14
N ALA A 42 2.83 1.56 -0.92
CA ALA A 42 4.18 1.13 -0.54
C ALA A 42 4.20 0.36 0.79
N ILE A 43 3.40 0.80 1.78
CA ILE A 43 3.24 0.10 3.06
C ILE A 43 2.64 -1.29 2.83
N LEU A 44 1.58 -1.39 2.03
CA LEU A 44 0.93 -2.67 1.71
C LEU A 44 1.88 -3.62 0.97
N GLU A 45 2.65 -3.11 0.00
CA GLU A 45 3.67 -3.88 -0.71
C GLU A 45 4.71 -4.45 0.27
N GLY A 46 5.22 -3.64 1.20
CA GLY A 46 6.15 -4.10 2.22
C GLY A 46 5.56 -5.15 3.16
N ILE A 47 4.30 -4.98 3.59
CA ILE A 47 3.61 -5.97 4.43
C ILE A 47 3.45 -7.30 3.68
N LEU A 48 3.10 -7.27 2.39
CA LEU A 48 2.96 -8.46 1.57
C LEU A 48 4.30 -9.16 1.36
N GLU A 49 5.36 -8.41 1.08
CA GLU A 49 6.70 -8.96 0.86
C GLU A 49 7.22 -9.66 2.12
N GLU A 50 7.15 -8.99 3.28
CA GLU A 50 7.62 -9.56 4.56
C GLU A 50 6.77 -10.75 5.01
N SER A 51 5.43 -10.66 4.86
CA SER A 51 4.55 -11.78 5.22
C SER A 51 4.74 -13.02 4.35
N LEU A 52 5.01 -12.85 3.05
CA LEU A 52 5.29 -13.97 2.16
C LEU A 52 6.65 -14.61 2.47
N GLU A 53 7.65 -13.81 2.81
CA GLU A 53 8.96 -14.32 3.20
C GLU A 53 8.89 -15.11 4.53
N ASP A 54 8.20 -14.58 5.52
CA ASP A 54 7.92 -15.27 6.78
C ASP A 54 7.12 -16.57 6.53
N ALA A 55 6.14 -16.56 5.62
CA ALA A 55 5.36 -17.74 5.27
C ALA A 55 6.19 -18.83 4.57
N LYS A 56 7.11 -18.45 3.66
CA LYS A 56 8.07 -19.38 3.05
C LYS A 56 8.96 -20.02 4.10
N ASN A 57 9.46 -19.23 5.05
CA ASN A 57 10.28 -19.74 6.14
C ASN A 57 9.51 -20.73 7.00
N LEU A 58 8.25 -20.44 7.34
CA LEU A 58 7.39 -21.37 8.06
C LEU A 58 7.15 -22.68 7.28
N ALA A 59 6.91 -22.59 5.98
CA ALA A 59 6.72 -23.76 5.12
C ALA A 59 8.01 -24.60 5.05
N MET A 60 9.16 -23.96 4.86
CA MET A 60 10.47 -24.60 4.81
C MET A 60 10.82 -25.29 6.14
N MET A 61 10.58 -24.63 7.28
CA MET A 61 10.75 -25.22 8.61
C MET A 61 9.85 -26.43 8.85
N ALA A 62 8.67 -26.44 8.23
CA ALA A 62 7.74 -27.58 8.26
C ALA A 62 8.08 -28.67 7.22
N GLY A 63 9.17 -28.52 6.45
CA GLY A 63 9.56 -29.47 5.40
C GLY A 63 8.62 -29.47 4.19
N LYS A 64 7.84 -28.40 4.00
CA LYS A 64 6.91 -28.25 2.88
C LYS A 64 7.59 -27.54 1.71
N ASN A 65 7.28 -27.99 0.50
CA ASN A 65 7.80 -27.40 -0.74
C ASN A 65 6.92 -26.25 -1.26
N CYS A 66 5.77 -26.00 -0.64
CA CYS A 66 4.84 -24.96 -1.01
C CYS A 66 4.29 -24.24 0.22
N VAL A 67 3.97 -22.96 0.01
CA VAL A 67 3.30 -22.14 1.02
C VAL A 67 1.81 -22.40 0.94
N THR A 68 1.19 -22.73 2.07
CA THR A 68 -0.24 -22.89 2.22
C THR A 68 -0.85 -21.64 2.86
N ARG A 69 -2.18 -21.54 2.78
CA ARG A 69 -2.94 -20.45 3.41
C ARG A 69 -2.64 -20.32 4.91
N ASP A 70 -2.46 -21.45 5.60
CA ASP A 70 -2.21 -21.46 7.04
C ASP A 70 -0.86 -20.82 7.40
N GLU A 71 0.18 -21.04 6.58
CA GLU A 71 1.47 -20.37 6.79
C GLU A 71 1.36 -18.86 6.55
N VAL A 72 0.65 -18.44 5.50
CA VAL A 72 0.42 -17.02 5.21
C VAL A 72 -0.34 -16.35 6.35
N GLU A 73 -1.40 -16.98 6.85
CA GLU A 73 -2.20 -16.44 7.95
C GLU A 73 -1.38 -16.30 9.23
N LYS A 74 -0.57 -17.32 9.57
CA LYS A 74 0.33 -17.29 10.73
C LYS A 74 1.39 -16.20 10.60
N ALA A 75 2.03 -16.10 9.43
CA ALA A 75 3.03 -15.09 9.14
C ALA A 75 2.45 -13.67 9.25
N LEU A 76 1.29 -13.42 8.63
CA LEU A 76 0.64 -12.13 8.67
C LEU A 76 0.22 -11.74 10.08
N LYS A 77 -0.36 -12.66 10.86
CA LYS A 77 -0.70 -12.42 12.27
C LYS A 77 0.54 -12.03 13.08
N LYS A 78 1.65 -12.74 12.90
CA LYS A 78 2.91 -12.46 13.59
C LYS A 78 3.48 -11.09 13.20
N LEU A 79 3.44 -10.73 11.92
CA LEU A 79 3.87 -9.43 11.43
C LEU A 79 3.02 -8.30 12.03
N CYS A 80 1.69 -8.42 12.01
CA CYS A 80 0.80 -7.43 12.60
C CYS A 80 1.07 -7.21 14.10
N LEU A 81 1.34 -8.28 14.86
CA LEU A 81 1.72 -8.18 16.27
C LEU A 81 3.03 -7.39 16.45
N ARG A 82 4.07 -7.71 15.66
CA ARG A 82 5.35 -6.98 15.71
C ARG A 82 5.19 -5.50 15.40
N LEU A 83 4.42 -5.16 14.36
CA LEU A 83 4.16 -3.76 13.99
C LEU A 83 3.39 -3.02 15.09
N ASN A 84 2.43 -3.68 15.73
CA ASN A 84 1.70 -3.12 16.86
C ASN A 84 2.63 -2.89 18.07
N ASP A 85 3.49 -3.85 18.39
CA ASP A 85 4.45 -3.71 19.49
C ASP A 85 5.45 -2.56 19.23
N GLN A 86 5.96 -2.44 18.01
CA GLN A 86 6.79 -1.31 17.59
C GLN A 86 6.06 0.02 17.70
N PHE A 87 4.79 0.06 17.31
CA PHE A 87 3.96 1.25 17.41
C PHE A 87 3.72 1.66 18.87
N VAL A 88 3.42 0.69 19.74
CA VAL A 88 3.27 0.93 21.19
C VAL A 88 4.58 1.41 21.80
N ALA A 89 5.71 0.81 21.46
CA ALA A 89 7.04 1.23 21.92
C ALA A 89 7.38 2.65 21.47
N THR A 90 7.12 2.99 20.20
CA THR A 90 7.35 4.32 19.63
C THR A 90 6.44 5.38 20.26
N LYS A 91 5.19 5.03 20.58
CA LYS A 91 4.30 5.90 21.34
C LYS A 91 4.84 6.16 22.73
N LYS A 92 5.26 5.10 23.45
CA LYS A 92 5.82 5.22 24.79
C LYS A 92 7.06 6.13 24.80
N SER A 93 8.01 5.94 23.90
CA SER A 93 9.20 6.79 23.81
C SER A 93 8.88 8.25 23.50
N ARG A 94 7.83 8.52 22.70
CA ARG A 94 7.35 9.88 22.43
C ARG A 94 6.73 10.54 23.66
N LEU A 95 5.94 9.79 24.44
CA LEU A 95 5.40 10.28 25.70
C LEU A 95 6.52 10.57 26.72
N ASP A 96 7.49 9.67 26.87
CA ASP A 96 8.61 9.85 27.79
C ASP A 96 9.48 11.08 27.41
N SER A 97 9.63 11.36 26.10
CA SER A 97 10.34 12.57 25.63
C SER A 97 9.58 13.88 25.86
N PHE A 98 8.25 13.82 26.00
CA PHE A 98 7.42 15.00 26.28
C PHE A 98 7.41 15.33 27.78
N VAL A 99 7.45 14.32 28.64
CA VAL A 99 7.45 14.48 30.12
C VAL A 99 8.77 15.07 30.64
N MET A 100 9.88 14.95 29.90
CA MET A 100 11.18 15.53 30.29
C MET A 100 11.35 17.03 29.96
N GLN A 101 10.33 17.70 29.43
CA GLN A 101 10.38 19.14 29.12
C GLN A 101 9.82 20.05 30.24
N ASP A 102 9.16 19.49 31.26
CA ASP A 102 8.53 20.29 32.32
C ASP A 102 9.33 20.36 33.64
N GLU A 103 10.45 19.63 33.77
CA GLU A 103 11.26 19.57 35.00
C GLU A 103 12.60 20.32 34.86
N SER A 104 12.60 21.50 34.21
CA SER A 104 13.74 22.41 34.23
C SER A 104 13.30 23.88 34.26
N SER A 105 12.56 24.24 35.30
CA SER A 105 12.51 25.61 35.83
C SER A 105 12.10 25.54 37.30
N ASP A 106 13.09 25.48 38.18
CA ASP A 106 13.38 26.50 39.21
C ASP A 106 14.59 26.08 40.08
#